data_AF-A0A4P5YMU6-F1
#
_entry.id   AF-A0A4P5YMU6-F1
#
_cell.length_a   1.000
_cell.length_b   1.000
_cell.length_c   1.000
_cell.angle_alpha   90.00
_cell.angle_beta   90.00
_cell.angle_gamma   90.00
#
_symmetry.space_group_name_H-M   'P 1'
#
loop_
_entity.id
_entity.type
_entity.pdbx_description
1 polymer ?
#
loop_
_entity_poly.entity_id
_entity_poly.type
_entity_poly.pdbx_seq_one_letter_code
_entity_poly.pdbx_strand_id
1 'polypeptide(L)'
;MNLEGFNLAWFDGAVLLLLWVGLIRGRTKGVSAQLLELLQWLGTVFLGTLLYRPIGHWLQPHLQVSSVAANVIGFLLVGGVLKLVIARLEDGMSEKLLSGDYFGRMEYPLGMLAGLLIHAAIILAALSLTRARLVTAEEANLARKKQLAELGSTFFPDLGKVQEEIFEKSMSGKFIHQHLGQHLIEPVRYEPFLKTEDAEKKKARDPVDEIITATAKK
;
A
#
# COMPACT_ATOMS: atom_id res chain seq x y z
N MET A 1 -22.90 -31.52 -5.72
CA MET A 1 -21.49 -31.08 -5.83
C MET A 1 -21.38 -29.80 -5.03
N ASN A 2 -20.82 -29.88 -3.82
CA ASN A 2 -20.63 -28.73 -2.94
C ASN A 2 -19.45 -27.89 -3.45
N LEU A 3 -19.70 -26.61 -3.69
CA LEU A 3 -18.69 -25.61 -4.08
C LEU A 3 -17.85 -25.14 -2.86
N GLU A 4 -17.49 -26.06 -1.95
CA GLU A 4 -16.79 -25.74 -0.70
C GLU A 4 -15.28 -25.54 -0.86
N GLY A 5 -14.73 -25.72 -2.07
CA GLY A 5 -13.31 -25.53 -2.36
C GLY A 5 -12.94 -24.18 -2.98
N PHE A 6 -13.93 -23.42 -3.48
CA PHE A 6 -13.71 -22.10 -4.07
C PHE A 6 -14.21 -21.03 -3.10
N ASN A 7 -13.47 -20.82 -2.02
CA ASN A 7 -13.61 -19.62 -1.23
C ASN A 7 -12.96 -18.48 -2.04
N LEU A 8 -13.65 -18.05 -3.11
CA LEU A 8 -13.24 -16.89 -3.89
C LEU A 8 -13.42 -15.70 -2.94
N ALA A 9 -12.36 -15.41 -2.18
CA ALA A 9 -12.33 -14.23 -1.35
C ALA A 9 -12.65 -13.04 -2.26
N TRP A 10 -13.41 -12.06 -1.78
CA TRP A 10 -13.79 -10.89 -2.56
C TRP A 10 -12.58 -10.23 -3.25
N PHE A 11 -11.40 -10.34 -2.63
CA PHE A 11 -10.12 -9.89 -3.16
C PHE A 11 -9.69 -10.64 -4.44
N ASP A 12 -9.86 -11.96 -4.52
CA ASP A 12 -9.56 -12.73 -5.74
C ASP A 12 -10.46 -12.27 -6.91
N GLY A 13 -11.73 -12.00 -6.62
CA GLY A 13 -12.65 -11.39 -7.59
C GLY A 13 -12.19 -10.00 -8.04
N ALA A 14 -11.73 -9.16 -7.11
CA ALA A 14 -11.21 -7.83 -7.41
C ALA A 14 -9.93 -7.89 -8.26
N VAL A 15 -9.02 -8.82 -7.98
CA VAL A 15 -7.80 -9.06 -8.77
C VAL A 15 -8.17 -9.45 -10.20
N LEU A 16 -9.05 -10.44 -10.37
CA LEU A 16 -9.48 -10.87 -11.70
C LEU A 16 -10.16 -9.74 -12.48
N LEU A 17 -11.01 -8.95 -11.82
CA LEU A 17 -11.66 -7.79 -12.42
C LEU A 17 -10.64 -6.75 -12.87
N LEU A 18 -9.67 -6.39 -12.02
CA LEU A 18 -8.65 -5.41 -12.36
C LEU A 18 -7.74 -5.88 -13.50
N LEU A 19 -7.35 -7.16 -13.51
CA LEU A 19 -6.58 -7.72 -14.62
C LEU A 19 -7.38 -7.75 -15.92
N TRP A 20 -8.68 -8.06 -15.84
CA TRP A 20 -9.59 -8.02 -16.98
C TRP A 20 -9.75 -6.60 -17.55
N VAL A 21 -9.93 -5.60 -16.68
CA VAL A 21 -9.92 -4.18 -17.07
C VAL A 21 -8.58 -3.82 -17.72
N GLY A 22 -7.47 -4.31 -17.19
CA GLY A 22 -6.14 -4.13 -17.76
C GLY A 22 -6.01 -4.69 -19.16
N LEU A 23 -6.55 -5.88 -19.43
CA LEU A 23 -6.57 -6.47 -20.77
C LEU A 23 -7.37 -5.63 -21.76
N ILE A 24 -8.57 -5.18 -21.37
CA ILE A 24 -9.45 -4.38 -22.25
C ILE A 24 -8.83 -3.02 -22.53
N ARG A 25 -8.32 -2.32 -21.51
CA ARG A 25 -7.63 -1.03 -21.67
C ARG A 25 -6.34 -1.21 -22.47
N GLY A 26 -5.66 -2.33 -22.25
CA GLY A 26 -4.52 -2.82 -23.01
C GLY A 26 -4.80 -2.88 -24.50
N ARG A 27 -5.93 -3.48 -24.83
CA ARG A 27 -6.43 -3.68 -26.19
C ARG A 27 -6.69 -2.36 -26.92
N THR A 28 -7.20 -1.34 -26.23
CA THR A 28 -7.68 -0.11 -26.88
C THR A 28 -6.59 0.93 -27.12
N LYS A 29 -5.58 1.01 -26.26
CA LYS A 29 -4.51 2.04 -26.38
C LYS A 29 -3.31 1.59 -27.22
N GLY A 30 -3.10 0.27 -27.41
CA GLY A 30 -1.88 -0.26 -28.04
C GLY A 30 -0.64 -0.18 -27.14
N VAL A 31 0.49 -0.75 -27.58
CA VAL A 31 1.75 -0.80 -26.81
C VAL A 31 2.38 0.56 -26.66
N SER A 32 2.48 1.31 -27.76
CA SER A 32 3.28 2.54 -27.82
C SER A 32 2.81 3.54 -26.78
N ALA A 33 1.49 3.64 -26.56
CA ALA A 33 0.90 4.49 -25.54
C ALA A 33 1.03 3.93 -24.11
N GLN A 34 1.21 2.62 -23.95
CA GLN A 34 1.26 1.97 -22.63
C GLN A 34 2.67 1.65 -22.16
N LEU A 35 3.68 1.72 -23.02
CA LEU A 35 5.05 1.38 -22.66
C LEU A 35 5.58 2.29 -21.55
N LEU A 36 5.31 3.59 -21.64
CA LEU A 36 5.71 4.58 -20.63
C LEU A 36 4.92 4.38 -19.32
N GLU A 37 3.60 4.16 -19.41
CA GLU A 37 2.75 3.83 -18.24
C GLU A 37 3.22 2.52 -17.57
N LEU A 38 3.63 1.51 -18.34
CA LEU A 38 4.17 0.25 -17.84
C LEU A 38 5.50 0.45 -17.12
N LEU A 39 6.44 1.19 -17.72
CA LEU A 39 7.73 1.52 -17.10
C LEU A 39 7.53 2.32 -15.81
N GLN A 40 6.56 3.23 -15.79
CA GLN A 40 6.20 3.99 -14.60
C GLN A 40 5.71 3.07 -13.47
N TRP A 41 4.76 2.19 -13.74
CA TRP A 41 4.19 1.32 -12.70
C TRP A 41 5.16 0.25 -12.22
N LEU A 42 5.90 -0.38 -13.13
CA LEU A 42 6.96 -1.32 -12.78
C LEU A 42 8.04 -0.59 -11.95
N GLY A 43 8.54 0.55 -12.43
CA GLY A 43 9.52 1.34 -11.70
C GLY A 43 9.00 1.78 -10.33
N THR A 44 7.71 2.10 -10.19
CA THR A 44 7.10 2.44 -8.89
C THR A 44 7.16 1.25 -7.93
N VAL A 45 6.87 0.04 -8.40
CA VAL A 45 7.00 -1.17 -7.55
C VAL A 45 8.47 -1.43 -7.20
N PHE A 46 9.37 -1.47 -8.18
CA PHE A 46 10.78 -1.81 -7.91
C PHE A 46 11.50 -0.73 -7.09
N LEU A 47 11.48 0.52 -7.56
CA LEU A 47 12.15 1.63 -6.88
C LEU A 47 11.43 2.03 -5.61
N GLY A 48 10.09 1.95 -5.59
CA GLY A 48 9.31 2.23 -4.38
C GLY A 48 9.71 1.28 -3.26
N THR A 49 9.77 -0.03 -3.52
CA THR A 49 10.14 -1.01 -2.50
C THR A 49 11.64 -0.97 -2.15
N LEU A 50 12.51 -0.49 -3.04
CA LEU A 50 13.92 -0.30 -2.72
C LEU A 50 14.18 0.96 -1.88
N LEU A 51 13.54 2.08 -2.22
CA LEU A 51 13.87 3.40 -1.71
C LEU A 51 12.95 3.88 -0.58
N TYR A 52 11.83 3.21 -0.29
CA TYR A 52 10.91 3.67 0.75
C TYR A 52 11.57 3.77 2.13
N ARG A 53 12.49 2.86 2.48
CA ARG A 53 13.20 2.86 3.77
C ARG A 53 14.14 4.06 3.93
N PRO A 54 15.13 4.29 3.04
CA PRO A 54 16.03 5.42 3.19
C PRO A 54 15.28 6.76 3.12
N ILE A 55 14.28 6.87 2.25
CA ILE A 55 13.45 8.08 2.14
C ILE A 55 12.59 8.25 3.40
N GLY A 56 11.95 7.19 3.88
CA GLY A 56 11.14 7.22 5.10
C GLY A 56 11.94 7.60 6.33
N HIS A 57 13.14 7.03 6.50
CA HIS A 57 14.03 7.40 7.61
C HIS A 57 14.46 8.87 7.55
N TRP A 58 14.75 9.37 6.35
CA TRP A 58 15.07 10.79 6.16
C TRP A 58 13.87 11.70 6.41
N LEU A 59 12.65 11.29 6.05
CA LEU A 59 11.41 12.07 6.25
C LEU A 59 10.92 12.07 7.70
N GLN A 60 11.15 10.98 8.44
CA GLN A 60 10.64 10.79 9.81
C GLN A 60 10.91 11.99 10.75
N PRO A 61 12.14 12.53 10.87
CA PRO A 61 12.41 13.67 11.74
C PRO A 61 11.79 14.98 11.25
N HIS A 62 11.61 15.15 9.94
CA HIS A 62 11.08 16.38 9.34
C HIS A 62 9.56 16.48 9.45
N LEU A 63 8.86 15.36 9.30
CA LEU A 63 7.40 15.30 9.30
C LEU A 63 6.79 14.96 10.66
N GLN A 64 7.60 14.55 11.64
CA GLN A 64 7.13 14.18 12.99
C GLN A 64 6.03 13.11 12.97
N VAL A 65 6.19 12.09 12.11
CA VAL A 65 5.23 10.99 11.93
C VAL A 65 5.82 9.65 12.37
N SER A 66 4.96 8.66 12.60
CA SER A 66 5.40 7.28 12.87
C SER A 66 6.25 6.71 11.72
N SER A 67 7.14 5.76 12.00
CA SER A 67 7.98 5.12 10.98
C SER A 67 7.15 4.43 9.88
N VAL A 68 5.97 3.88 10.21
CA VAL A 68 5.04 3.31 9.22
C VAL A 68 4.56 4.40 8.26
N ALA A 69 4.09 5.53 8.78
CA ALA A 69 3.63 6.65 7.96
C ALA A 69 4.77 7.24 7.12
N ALA A 70 5.97 7.38 7.69
CA ALA A 70 7.14 7.88 6.97
C ALA A 70 7.53 6.97 5.80
N ASN A 71 7.49 5.65 5.99
CA ASN A 71 7.75 4.65 4.94
C ASN A 71 6.68 4.66 3.84
N VAL A 72 5.40 4.78 4.22
CA VAL A 72 4.30 4.91 3.25
C VAL A 72 4.45 6.19 2.42
N ILE A 73 4.74 7.32 3.07
CA ILE A 73 5.00 8.59 2.38
C ILE A 73 6.22 8.46 1.46
N GLY A 74 7.30 7.81 1.92
CA GLY A 74 8.48 7.56 1.10
C GLY A 74 8.17 6.76 -0.16
N PHE A 75 7.38 5.68 -0.05
CA PHE A 75 6.94 4.90 -1.20
C PHE A 75 6.09 5.73 -2.18
N LEU A 76 5.11 6.49 -1.66
CA LEU A 76 4.26 7.35 -2.48
C LEU A 76 5.05 8.48 -3.15
N LEU A 77 6.07 9.02 -2.48
CA LEU A 77 6.94 10.05 -3.02
C LEU A 77 7.74 9.52 -4.21
N VAL A 78 8.30 8.30 -4.12
CA VAL A 78 9.01 7.66 -5.24
C VAL A 78 8.08 7.49 -6.44
N GLY A 79 6.88 6.94 -6.23
CA GLY A 79 5.88 6.79 -7.31
C GLY A 79 5.47 8.13 -7.91
N GLY A 80 5.28 9.16 -7.09
CA GLY A 80 4.97 10.51 -7.52
C GLY A 80 6.07 11.14 -8.37
N VAL A 81 7.33 11.05 -7.91
CA VAL A 81 8.50 11.54 -8.67
C VAL A 81 8.62 10.80 -10.00
N LEU A 82 8.47 9.48 -10.00
CA LEU A 82 8.55 8.70 -11.24
C LEU A 82 7.44 9.06 -12.22
N LYS A 83 6.22 9.29 -11.73
CA LYS A 83 5.11 9.79 -12.57
C LYS A 83 5.43 11.16 -13.16
N LEU A 84 6.03 12.08 -12.40
CA LEU A 84 6.44 13.39 -12.91
C LEU A 84 7.53 13.27 -13.98
N VAL A 85 8.52 12.40 -13.78
CA VAL A 85 9.57 12.13 -14.76
C VAL A 85 8.98 11.59 -16.06
N ILE A 86 8.11 10.57 -15.97
CA ILE A 86 7.48 9.96 -17.14
C ILE A 86 6.57 10.96 -17.87
N ALA A 87 5.76 11.75 -17.15
CA ALA A 87 4.92 12.78 -17.76
C ALA A 87 5.74 13.78 -18.60
N ARG A 88 6.91 14.20 -18.09
CA ARG A 88 7.81 15.10 -18.84
C ARG A 88 8.46 14.44 -20.05
N LEU A 89 8.69 13.13 -20.00
CA LEU A 89 9.19 12.37 -21.15
C LEU A 89 8.09 12.16 -22.20
N GLU A 90 6.86 11.91 -21.76
CA GLU A 90 5.69 11.78 -22.64
C GLU A 90 5.49 13.06 -23.47
N ASP A 91 5.52 14.23 -22.83
CA ASP A 91 5.39 15.53 -23.51
C ASP A 91 6.41 15.70 -24.64
N GLY A 92 7.63 15.18 -24.48
CA GLY A 92 8.71 15.28 -25.47
C GLY A 92 8.72 14.17 -26.53
N MET A 93 8.14 13.00 -26.24
CA MET A 93 8.21 11.81 -27.10
C MET A 93 6.90 11.49 -27.84
N SER A 94 5.77 12.01 -27.38
CA SER A 94 4.44 11.72 -27.91
C SER A 94 4.33 11.95 -29.43
N GLU A 95 4.89 13.03 -29.96
CA GLU A 95 4.87 13.30 -31.42
C GLU A 95 5.68 12.29 -32.25
N LYS A 96 6.77 11.72 -31.70
CA LYS A 96 7.68 10.82 -32.44
C LYS A 96 7.37 9.33 -32.24
N LEU A 97 6.77 8.96 -31.10
CA LEU A 97 6.38 7.58 -30.81
C LEU A 97 5.01 7.22 -31.39
N LEU A 98 4.08 8.18 -31.50
CA LEU A 98 2.75 7.95 -32.08
C LEU A 98 2.76 7.93 -33.62
N SER A 99 3.77 8.53 -34.25
CA SER A 99 3.88 8.62 -35.71
C SER A 99 4.66 7.46 -36.35
N GLY A 100 5.33 6.63 -35.54
CA GLY A 100 6.10 5.49 -36.04
C GLY A 100 5.35 4.19 -35.90
N ASP A 101 5.20 3.47 -37.00
CA ASP A 101 4.59 2.14 -37.09
C ASP A 101 5.53 1.04 -36.52
N TYR A 102 6.13 1.29 -35.35
CA TYR A 102 7.23 0.50 -34.79
C TYR A 102 6.82 -0.93 -34.40
N PHE A 103 5.55 -1.12 -34.03
CA PHE A 103 5.06 -2.42 -33.53
C PHE A 103 4.16 -3.16 -34.52
N GLY A 104 3.61 -2.48 -35.53
CA GLY A 104 2.76 -3.08 -36.57
C GLY A 104 1.75 -4.09 -36.01
N ARG A 105 1.77 -5.32 -36.54
CA ARG A 105 0.84 -6.41 -36.14
C ARG A 105 0.97 -6.84 -34.67
N MET A 106 2.08 -6.53 -34.00
CA MET A 106 2.30 -6.89 -32.60
C MET A 106 1.75 -5.86 -31.62
N GLU A 107 1.30 -4.69 -32.08
CA GLU A 107 0.78 -3.62 -31.23
C GLU A 107 -0.44 -4.08 -30.40
N TYR A 108 -1.29 -4.92 -31.00
CA TYR A 108 -2.47 -5.44 -30.33
C TYR A 108 -2.15 -6.46 -29.21
N PRO A 109 -1.44 -7.58 -29.47
CA PRO A 109 -1.16 -8.57 -28.42
C PRO A 109 -0.25 -8.02 -27.32
N LEU A 110 0.75 -7.22 -27.69
CA LEU A 110 1.63 -6.60 -26.70
C LEU A 110 0.92 -5.50 -25.92
N GLY A 111 -0.06 -4.79 -26.51
CA GLY A 111 -0.86 -3.78 -25.81
C GLY A 111 -1.72 -4.41 -24.71
N MET A 112 -2.34 -5.55 -25.00
CA MET A 112 -3.06 -6.35 -23.99
C MET A 112 -2.13 -6.81 -22.86
N LEU A 113 -0.94 -7.33 -23.21
CA LEU A 113 0.04 -7.76 -22.22
C LEU A 113 0.53 -6.60 -21.35
N ALA A 114 0.83 -5.44 -21.95
CA ALA A 114 1.25 -4.25 -21.23
C ALA A 114 0.15 -3.78 -20.25
N GLY A 115 -1.10 -3.73 -20.70
CA GLY A 115 -2.24 -3.35 -19.85
C GLY A 115 -2.44 -4.30 -18.68
N LEU A 116 -2.29 -5.60 -18.90
CA LEU A 116 -2.33 -6.61 -17.85
C LEU A 116 -1.19 -6.41 -16.83
N LEU A 117 0.04 -6.21 -17.29
CA LEU A 117 1.20 -5.99 -16.42
C LEU A 117 1.10 -4.69 -15.62
N ILE A 118 0.58 -3.62 -16.22
CA ILE A 118 0.29 -2.35 -15.52
C ILE A 118 -0.66 -2.61 -14.36
N HIS A 119 -1.77 -3.31 -14.59
CA HIS A 119 -2.77 -3.55 -13.54
C HIS A 119 -2.24 -4.52 -12.48
N ALA A 120 -1.42 -5.50 -12.86
CA ALA A 120 -0.71 -6.34 -11.90
C ALA A 120 0.22 -5.49 -11.01
N ALA A 121 0.99 -4.55 -11.58
CA ALA A 121 1.84 -3.64 -10.82
C ALA A 121 1.05 -2.70 -9.90
N ILE A 122 -0.11 -2.20 -10.34
CA ILE A 122 -1.04 -1.42 -9.50
C ILE A 122 -1.51 -2.24 -8.30
N ILE A 123 -1.90 -3.51 -8.51
CA ILE A 123 -2.30 -4.42 -7.44
C ILE A 123 -1.14 -4.61 -6.46
N LEU A 124 0.08 -4.84 -6.93
CA LEU A 124 1.26 -4.97 -6.08
C LEU A 124 1.53 -3.69 -5.28
N ALA A 125 1.43 -2.51 -5.90
CA ALA A 125 1.59 -1.24 -5.22
C ALA A 125 0.52 -1.05 -4.12
N ALA A 126 -0.75 -1.38 -4.40
CA ALA A 126 -1.82 -1.32 -3.42
C ALA A 126 -1.58 -2.29 -2.24
N LEU A 127 -1.19 -3.53 -2.53
CA LEU A 127 -0.86 -4.54 -1.52
C LEU A 127 0.33 -4.12 -0.66
N SER A 128 1.31 -3.44 -1.25
CA SER A 128 2.47 -2.91 -0.55
C SER A 128 2.04 -1.92 0.54
N LEU A 129 1.10 -1.02 0.21
CA LEU A 129 0.52 -0.07 1.16
C LEU A 129 -0.29 -0.76 2.25
N THR A 130 -1.11 -1.75 1.89
CA THR A 130 -1.90 -2.52 2.87
C THR A 130 -1.01 -3.31 3.83
N ARG A 131 0.13 -3.84 3.37
CA ARG A 131 1.08 -4.59 4.19
C ARG A 131 1.98 -3.71 5.08
N ALA A 132 2.10 -2.41 4.78
CA ALA A 132 3.07 -1.54 5.42
C ALA A 132 2.97 -1.49 6.96
N ARG A 133 1.76 -1.65 7.52
CA ARG A 133 1.54 -1.77 8.96
C ARG A 133 1.38 -3.23 9.37
N LEU A 134 2.19 -3.70 10.31
CA LEU A 134 1.95 -4.98 10.95
C LEU A 134 0.79 -4.86 11.94
N VAL A 135 -0.32 -5.57 11.71
CA VAL A 135 -1.41 -5.74 12.69
C VAL A 135 -1.24 -7.11 13.34
N THR A 136 -1.03 -7.13 14.66
CA THR A 136 -0.90 -8.39 15.40
C THR A 136 -2.28 -9.03 15.63
N ALA A 137 -2.32 -10.35 15.81
CA ALA A 137 -3.57 -11.07 16.09
C ALA A 137 -4.26 -10.55 17.38
N GLU A 138 -3.48 -10.14 18.38
CA GLU A 138 -4.00 -9.54 19.60
C GLU A 138 -4.65 -8.18 19.35
N GLU A 139 -3.99 -7.30 18.57
CA GLU A 139 -4.55 -5.99 18.19
C GLU A 139 -5.85 -6.15 17.38
N ALA A 140 -5.88 -7.08 16.43
CA ALA A 140 -7.08 -7.38 15.64
C ALA A 140 -8.24 -7.89 16.51
N ASN A 141 -7.94 -8.74 17.51
CA ASN A 141 -8.94 -9.23 18.46
C ASN A 141 -9.46 -8.11 19.38
N LEU A 142 -8.59 -7.20 19.81
CA LEU A 142 -8.97 -6.02 20.61
C LEU A 142 -9.84 -5.06 19.80
N ALA A 143 -9.50 -4.80 18.54
CA ALA A 143 -10.29 -3.96 17.64
C ALA A 143 -11.69 -4.55 17.42
N ARG A 144 -11.80 -5.87 17.20
CA ARG A 144 -13.07 -6.58 17.10
C ARG A 144 -13.91 -6.50 18.37
N LYS A 145 -13.30 -6.66 19.55
CA LYS A 145 -14.00 -6.51 20.84
C LYS A 145 -14.53 -5.08 21.03
N LYS A 146 -13.76 -4.06 20.66
CA LYS A 146 -14.20 -2.66 20.71
C LYS A 146 -15.38 -2.40 19.77
N GLN A 147 -15.30 -2.86 18.52
CA GLN A 147 -16.41 -2.72 17.58
C GLN A 147 -17.67 -3.44 18.07
N LEU A 148 -17.53 -4.64 18.65
CA LEU A 148 -18.67 -5.35 19.20
C LEU A 148 -19.28 -4.60 20.40
N ALA A 149 -18.45 -3.99 21.24
CA ALA A 149 -18.90 -3.21 22.39
C ALA A 149 -19.57 -1.87 21.99
N GLU A 150 -19.08 -1.20 20.95
CA GLU A 150 -19.56 0.13 20.53
C GLU A 150 -20.68 0.06 19.48
N LEU A 151 -20.59 -0.86 18.53
CA LEU A 151 -21.47 -0.95 17.36
C LEU A 151 -22.39 -2.18 17.39
N GLY A 152 -22.22 -3.09 18.35
CA GLY A 152 -22.95 -4.35 18.42
C GLY A 152 -22.67 -5.30 17.24
N SER A 153 -21.73 -4.97 16.37
CA SER A 153 -21.39 -5.75 15.17
C SER A 153 -19.92 -5.59 14.78
N THR A 154 -19.36 -6.63 14.17
CA THR A 154 -18.00 -6.66 13.59
C THR A 154 -18.05 -6.63 12.06
N PHE A 155 -19.16 -6.09 11.52
CA PHE A 155 -19.38 -6.02 10.09
C PHE A 155 -18.37 -5.09 9.41
N PHE A 156 -18.13 -3.91 9.99
CA PHE A 156 -17.18 -2.92 9.47
C PHE A 156 -15.76 -3.47 9.45
N PRO A 157 -15.11 -3.57 8.27
CA PRO A 157 -13.78 -4.12 8.16
C PRO A 157 -12.73 -3.19 8.77
N ASP A 158 -11.98 -3.71 9.74
CA ASP A 158 -10.77 -3.07 10.24
C ASP A 158 -9.55 -3.51 9.40
N LEU A 159 -8.43 -2.81 9.55
CA LEU A 159 -7.21 -3.10 8.78
C LEU A 159 -6.72 -4.54 9.00
N GLY A 160 -6.87 -5.07 10.21
CA GLY A 160 -6.49 -6.45 10.53
C GLY A 160 -7.33 -7.47 9.76
N LYS A 161 -8.66 -7.31 9.73
CA LYS A 161 -9.57 -8.17 8.97
C LYS A 161 -9.31 -8.09 7.47
N VAL A 162 -9.03 -6.89 6.93
CA VAL A 162 -8.68 -6.74 5.51
C VAL A 162 -7.36 -7.46 5.19
N GLN A 163 -6.34 -7.32 6.04
CA GLN A 163 -5.06 -8.02 5.85
C GLN A 163 -5.24 -9.54 5.94
N GLU A 164 -6.03 -10.04 6.89
CA GLU A 164 -6.34 -11.47 7.03
C GLU A 164 -7.08 -11.99 5.79
N GLU A 165 -8.10 -11.28 5.30
CA GLU A 165 -8.86 -11.67 4.12
C GLU A 165 -8.01 -11.68 2.85
N ILE A 166 -7.09 -10.73 2.70
CA ILE A 166 -6.19 -10.62 1.54
C ILE A 166 -5.05 -11.64 1.63
N PHE A 167 -4.28 -11.67 2.71
CA PHE A 167 -3.03 -12.45 2.77
C PHE A 167 -3.23 -13.88 3.27
N GLU A 168 -4.29 -14.18 4.04
CA GLU A 168 -4.51 -15.49 4.64
C GLU A 168 -5.73 -16.25 4.09
N LYS A 169 -6.72 -15.57 3.50
CA LYS A 169 -7.91 -16.24 2.94
C LYS A 169 -7.89 -16.29 1.42
N SER A 170 -7.45 -15.24 0.74
CA SER A 170 -7.35 -15.21 -0.72
C SER A 170 -6.22 -16.10 -1.25
N MET A 171 -6.48 -16.70 -2.41
CA MET A 171 -5.50 -17.48 -3.18
C MET A 171 -4.42 -16.56 -3.78
N SER A 172 -4.84 -15.48 -4.44
CA SER A 172 -3.96 -14.51 -5.10
C SER A 172 -3.07 -13.80 -4.10
N GLY A 173 -3.63 -13.38 -2.95
CA GLY A 173 -2.85 -12.70 -1.92
C GLY A 173 -1.82 -13.62 -1.26
N LYS A 174 -2.14 -14.90 -1.01
CA LYS A 174 -1.15 -15.91 -0.58
C LYS A 174 -0.03 -16.09 -1.59
N PHE A 175 -0.38 -16.25 -2.86
CA PHE A 175 0.58 -16.44 -3.94
C PHE A 175 1.55 -15.25 -4.03
N ILE A 176 1.02 -14.03 -3.99
CA ILE A 176 1.80 -12.79 -4.00
C ILE A 176 2.67 -12.69 -2.74
N HIS A 177 2.14 -13.01 -1.56
CA HIS A 177 2.91 -12.97 -0.32
C HIS A 177 4.12 -13.92 -0.35
N GLN A 178 3.93 -15.13 -0.89
CA GLN A 178 4.97 -16.16 -0.97
C GLN A 178 6.06 -15.84 -1.98
N HIS A 179 5.71 -15.38 -3.19
CA HIS A 179 6.66 -15.23 -4.30
C HIS A 179 7.13 -13.79 -4.51
N LEU A 180 6.28 -12.81 -4.18
CA LEU A 180 6.51 -11.39 -4.43
C LEU A 180 6.62 -10.58 -3.14
N GLY A 181 6.68 -11.24 -1.97
CA GLY A 181 6.79 -10.58 -0.66
C GLY A 181 8.02 -9.68 -0.49
N GLN A 182 9.09 -9.93 -1.26
CA GLN A 182 10.29 -9.06 -1.32
C GLN A 182 10.03 -7.74 -2.06
N HIS A 183 9.04 -7.70 -2.94
CA HIS A 183 8.66 -6.52 -3.72
C HIS A 183 7.53 -5.72 -3.07
N LEU A 184 7.06 -6.15 -1.90
CA LEU A 184 6.13 -5.42 -1.05
C LEU A 184 6.90 -4.77 0.09
N ILE A 185 6.44 -3.61 0.57
CA ILE A 185 6.96 -2.98 1.78
C ILE A 185 6.98 -4.03 2.91
N GLU A 186 8.11 -4.11 3.61
CA GLU A 186 8.21 -4.96 4.79
C GLU A 186 7.34 -4.37 5.92
N PRO A 187 6.55 -5.22 6.59
CA PRO A 187 5.63 -4.76 7.61
C PRO A 187 6.42 -4.23 8.81
N VAL A 188 6.24 -2.95 9.13
CA VAL A 188 6.85 -2.33 10.31
C VAL A 188 5.83 -2.31 11.43
N ARG A 189 6.25 -2.65 12.65
CA ARG A 189 5.41 -2.52 13.85
C ARG A 189 5.08 -1.04 14.03
N TYR A 190 3.80 -0.73 14.25
CA TYR A 190 3.39 0.63 14.53
C TYR A 190 3.90 1.05 15.91
N GLU A 191 4.84 1.98 15.93
CA GLU A 191 5.24 2.67 17.15
C GLU A 191 4.69 4.10 17.09
N PRO A 192 3.81 4.49 18.03
CA PRO A 192 3.30 5.86 18.07
C PRO A 192 4.45 6.84 18.29
N PHE A 193 4.45 7.93 17.52
CA PHE A 193 5.51 8.94 17.49
C PHE A 193 5.79 9.60 18.85
N LEU A 194 4.92 9.45 19.86
CA LEU A 194 5.13 9.97 21.21
C LEU A 194 4.60 9.02 22.29
N LYS A 195 5.50 8.24 22.89
CA LYS A 195 5.76 8.36 24.32
C LYS A 195 7.22 8.76 24.46
N THR A 196 7.53 10.03 24.23
CA THR A 196 8.71 10.58 24.90
C THR A 196 8.49 10.34 26.39
N GLU A 197 9.48 9.81 27.10
CA GLU A 197 9.48 9.72 28.57
C GLU A 197 9.00 11.03 29.24
N ASP A 198 9.12 12.15 28.52
CA ASP A 198 8.65 13.47 28.91
C ASP A 198 7.12 13.58 29.07
N ALA A 199 6.29 12.86 28.31
CA ALA A 199 4.83 12.93 28.49
C ALA A 199 4.37 12.20 29.77
N GLU A 200 5.05 11.12 30.15
CA GLU A 200 4.81 10.39 31.41
C GLU A 200 5.42 11.16 32.61
N LYS A 201 6.62 11.74 32.45
CA LYS A 201 7.25 12.61 33.47
C LYS A 201 6.52 13.94 33.68
N LYS A 202 5.84 14.48 32.65
CA LYS A 202 5.05 15.72 32.76
C LYS A 202 3.65 15.48 33.33
N LYS A 203 3.07 14.29 33.12
CA LYS A 203 1.84 13.85 33.80
C LYS A 203 2.10 13.47 35.28
N ALA A 204 3.32 13.04 35.62
CA ALA A 204 3.76 12.84 37.01
C ALA A 204 4.23 14.13 37.71
N ARG A 205 4.32 15.25 36.98
CA ARG A 205 4.59 16.60 37.49
C ARG A 205 3.38 17.50 37.27
N ASP A 206 2.17 16.96 37.42
CA ASP A 206 0.98 17.79 37.43
C ASP A 206 1.03 18.66 38.70
N PRO A 207 1.01 20.01 38.62
CA PRO A 207 1.10 20.89 39.78
C PRO A 207 -0.04 20.67 40.81
N VAL A 208 -1.08 19.94 40.43
CA VAL A 208 -2.18 19.53 41.32
C VAL A 208 -1.68 18.59 42.44
N ASP A 209 -0.78 17.66 42.14
CA ASP A 209 -0.26 16.72 43.14
C ASP A 209 0.72 17.42 44.11
N GLU A 210 1.44 18.43 43.64
CA GLU A 210 2.33 19.25 44.47
C GLU A 210 1.53 20.12 45.46
N ILE A 211 0.37 20.64 45.05
CA ILE A 211 -0.54 21.41 45.92
C ILE A 211 -1.22 20.52 46.97
N ILE A 212 -1.64 19.30 46.60
CA ILE A 212 -2.25 18.35 47.54
C ILE A 212 -1.23 17.91 48.61
N THR A 213 0.01 17.65 48.20
CA THR A 213 1.08 17.24 49.13
C THR A 213 1.57 18.39 50.02
N ALA A 214 1.55 19.63 49.53
CA ALA A 214 1.87 20.82 50.33
C ALA A 214 0.76 21.19 51.32
N THR A 215 -0.51 20.90 50.99
CA THR A 215 -1.66 21.17 51.89
C THR A 215 -1.81 20.11 52.98
N ALA A 216 -1.39 18.87 52.73
CA ALA A 216 -1.42 17.78 53.73
C ALA A 216 -0.33 17.88 54.82
N LYS A 217 0.60 18.83 54.70
CA LYS A 217 1.75 18.98 55.61
C LYS A 217 1.66 20.23 56.51
N LYS A 218 0.50 20.87 56.59
CA LYS A 218 0.19 22.00 57.48
C LYS A 218 -0.82 21.61 58.54
#